data_AF-A0A4Q9W3J4-F1
#
_entry.id   AF-A0A4Q9W3J4-F1
#
_cell.length_a   1.000
_cell.length_b   1.000
_cell.length_c   1.000
_cell.angle_alpha   90.00
_cell.angle_beta   90.00
_cell.angle_gamma   90.00
#
_symmetry.space_group_name_H-M   'P 1'
#
loop_
_entity.id
_entity.type
_entity.pdbx_description
1 polymer ?
#
loop_
_entity_poly.entity_id
_entity_poly.type
_entity_poly.pdbx_seq_one_letter_code
_entity_poly.pdbx_strand_id
1 'polypeptide(L)'
;MAEQRWTGQLDLTVFNNGQSSKARNIFFEKALKVLRPIYLEQSPVPTFYIVNVGGGYLDGDRYRVNVNLEDNAQVTLTSQGATKIYKTPNDHVEQYQTFNLSNQSYMEFVADPIIAYENAKFFQHNTFNLK
;
A
#
# COMPACT_ATOMS: atom_id res chain seq x y z
N MET A 1 9.16 2.36 24.71
CA MET A 1 9.47 1.59 23.48
C MET A 1 9.90 2.61 22.45
N ALA A 2 11.07 2.44 21.81
CA ALA A 2 11.52 3.38 20.80
C ALA A 2 10.52 3.37 19.64
N GLU A 3 10.06 4.55 19.22
CA GLU A 3 9.12 4.69 18.11
C GLU A 3 9.79 4.17 16.83
N GLN A 4 9.17 3.19 16.16
CA GLN A 4 9.74 2.62 14.94
C GLN A 4 9.78 3.68 13.85
N ARG A 5 10.97 4.04 13.38
CA ARG A 5 11.16 5.06 12.36
C ARG A 5 10.88 4.48 10.97
N TRP A 6 9.73 4.83 10.40
CA TRP A 6 9.34 4.43 9.04
C TRP A 6 10.12 5.22 7.97
N THR A 7 10.68 4.53 6.96
CA THR A 7 11.16 5.14 5.71
C THR A 7 10.00 5.68 4.88
N GLY A 8 8.85 5.01 4.93
CA GLY A 8 7.62 5.48 4.33
C GLY A 8 6.41 4.87 5.01
N GLN A 9 5.38 5.67 5.22
CA GLN A 9 4.11 5.18 5.75
C GLN A 9 2.94 5.78 4.98
N LEU A 10 1.85 5.01 4.89
CA LEU A 10 0.64 5.36 4.15
C LEU A 10 -0.57 4.85 4.92
N ASP A 11 -1.57 5.71 5.10
CA ASP A 11 -2.92 5.35 5.53
C ASP A 11 -3.94 5.81 4.48
N LEU A 12 -4.84 4.92 4.12
CA LEU A 12 -5.92 5.20 3.17
C LEU A 12 -7.23 4.62 3.70
N THR A 13 -8.26 5.45 3.82
CA THR A 13 -9.62 4.97 4.08
C THR A 13 -10.49 5.16 2.84
N VAL A 14 -11.25 4.13 2.46
CA VAL A 14 -12.22 4.18 1.38
C VAL A 14 -13.62 3.95 1.97
N PHE A 15 -14.57 4.80 1.58
CA PHE A 15 -15.96 4.73 1.99
C PHE A 15 -16.88 4.78 0.77
N ASN A 16 -18.08 4.22 0.89
CA ASN A 16 -19.12 4.34 -0.13
C ASN A 16 -20.05 5.53 0.21
N ASN A 17 -20.27 6.44 -0.74
CA ASN A 17 -21.14 7.60 -0.54
C ASN A 17 -22.61 7.38 -0.96
N GLY A 18 -23.01 6.14 -1.23
CA GLY A 18 -24.31 5.71 -1.77
C GLY A 18 -24.35 5.60 -3.30
N GLN A 19 -23.37 6.17 -4.00
CA GLN A 19 -23.28 6.10 -5.48
C GLN A 19 -21.97 5.51 -5.96
N SER A 20 -20.86 5.85 -5.29
CA SER A 20 -19.51 5.39 -5.64
C SER A 20 -18.62 5.36 -4.42
N SER A 21 -17.51 4.62 -4.54
CA SER A 21 -16.50 4.61 -3.49
C SER A 21 -15.54 5.79 -3.63
N LYS A 22 -15.20 6.42 -2.51
CA LYS A 22 -14.35 7.61 -2.40
C LYS A 22 -13.32 7.41 -1.30
N ALA A 23 -12.19 8.09 -1.40
CA ALA A 23 -11.21 8.11 -0.32
C ALA A 23 -11.44 9.25 0.66
N ARG A 24 -11.14 8.98 1.92
CA ARG A 24 -11.00 9.94 3.02
C ARG A 24 -9.82 9.54 3.90
N ASN A 25 -9.42 10.42 4.81
CA ASN A 25 -8.32 10.16 5.76
C ASN A 25 -7.05 9.65 5.03
N ILE A 26 -6.66 10.37 3.99
CA ILE A 26 -5.47 10.03 3.19
C ILE A 26 -4.26 10.64 3.89
N PHE A 27 -3.37 9.78 4.37
CA PHE A 27 -2.08 10.19 4.92
C PHE A 27 -0.97 9.42 4.24
N PHE A 28 0.12 10.11 3.95
CA PHE A 28 1.37 9.49 3.52
C PHE A 28 2.54 10.41 3.83
N GLU A 29 3.71 9.84 4.01
CA GLU A 29 4.94 10.61 4.20
C GLU A 29 6.16 9.92 3.62
N LYS A 30 7.21 10.72 3.43
CA LYS A 30 8.55 10.31 2.98
C LYS A 30 8.49 9.56 1.66
N ALA A 31 8.95 8.31 1.62
CA ALA A 31 9.12 7.54 0.39
C ALA A 31 7.79 7.05 -0.20
N LEU A 32 6.71 6.94 0.57
CA LEU A 32 5.41 6.47 0.05
C LEU A 32 4.51 7.63 -0.37
N LYS A 33 3.78 7.42 -1.47
CA LYS A 33 2.71 8.29 -1.97
C LYS A 33 1.54 7.43 -2.43
N VAL A 34 0.34 8.00 -2.38
CA VAL A 34 -0.81 7.51 -3.14
C VAL A 34 -1.21 8.57 -4.16
N LEU A 35 -1.42 8.15 -5.41
CA LEU A 35 -1.87 9.05 -6.45
C LEU A 35 -3.38 9.33 -6.33
N ARG A 36 -3.83 10.41 -6.98
CA ARG A 36 -5.28 10.66 -7.10
C ARG A 36 -5.94 9.45 -7.79
N PRO A 37 -7.14 9.04 -7.35
CA PRO A 37 -7.79 7.87 -7.91
C PRO A 37 -8.18 8.10 -9.36
N ILE A 38 -8.04 7.05 -10.16
CA ILE A 38 -8.64 6.98 -11.49
C ILE A 38 -9.86 6.07 -11.45
N TYR A 39 -10.86 6.35 -12.27
CA TYR A 39 -12.07 5.52 -12.39
C TYR A 39 -12.05 4.91 -13.79
N LEU A 40 -11.75 3.61 -13.86
CA LEU A 40 -11.60 2.88 -15.13
C LEU A 40 -12.97 2.65 -15.74
N GLU A 41 -13.13 2.88 -17.04
CA GLU A 41 -14.36 2.60 -17.81
C GLU A 41 -15.66 3.15 -17.16
N GLN A 42 -15.58 4.32 -16.51
CA GLN A 42 -16.71 4.94 -15.78
C GLN A 42 -17.21 4.09 -14.59
N SER A 43 -16.41 3.13 -14.12
CA SER A 43 -16.70 2.35 -12.93
C SER A 43 -16.87 3.25 -11.69
N PRO A 44 -17.80 2.93 -10.76
CA PRO A 44 -17.91 3.61 -9.47
C PRO A 44 -16.78 3.24 -8.49
N VAL A 45 -15.87 2.34 -8.89
CA VAL A 45 -14.76 1.83 -8.09
C VAL A 45 -13.49 2.66 -8.37
N PRO A 46 -12.92 3.36 -7.37
CA PRO A 46 -11.66 4.06 -7.52
C PRO A 46 -10.50 3.07 -7.63
N THR A 47 -9.58 3.34 -8.54
CA THR A 47 -8.29 2.67 -8.66
C THR A 47 -7.19 3.59 -8.12
N PHE A 48 -6.47 3.14 -7.10
CA PHE A 48 -5.33 3.85 -6.52
C PHE A 48 -4.01 3.19 -6.87
N TYR A 49 -3.01 4.03 -7.16
CA TYR A 49 -1.62 3.62 -7.30
C TYR A 49 -0.86 4.01 -6.04
N ILE A 50 -0.31 3.01 -5.35
CA ILE A 50 0.67 3.20 -4.29
C ILE A 50 2.05 3.26 -4.95
N VAL A 51 2.81 4.31 -4.64
CA VAL A 51 4.08 4.61 -5.29
C VAL A 51 5.16 4.77 -4.23
N ASN A 52 6.31 4.14 -4.44
CA ASN A 52 7.54 4.54 -3.77
C ASN A 52 8.27 5.55 -4.67
N VAL A 53 8.51 6.77 -4.16
CA VAL A 53 9.14 7.87 -4.90
C VAL A 53 10.67 7.71 -5.01
N GLY A 54 11.25 6.75 -4.28
CA GLY A 54 12.64 6.34 -4.41
C GLY A 54 12.87 5.38 -5.59
N GLY A 55 14.15 5.13 -5.90
CA GLY A 55 14.55 4.20 -6.98
C GLY A 55 14.42 2.72 -6.64
N GLY A 56 13.89 2.39 -5.45
CA GLY A 56 13.78 1.05 -4.87
C GLY A 56 14.11 1.08 -3.37
N TYR A 57 14.07 -0.09 -2.75
CA TYR A 57 14.23 -0.29 -1.32
C TYR A 57 15.71 -0.54 -0.98
N LEU A 58 16.20 0.09 0.09
CA LEU A 58 17.60 0.07 0.52
C LEU A 58 17.77 -0.54 1.91
N ASP A 59 19.01 -0.90 2.26
CA ASP A 59 19.41 -1.46 3.56
C ASP A 59 18.80 -0.69 4.74
N GLY A 60 18.11 -1.40 5.64
CA GLY A 60 17.48 -0.81 6.83
C GLY A 60 16.12 -0.15 6.58
N ASP A 61 15.58 -0.18 5.36
CA ASP A 61 14.29 0.44 5.08
C ASP A 61 13.13 -0.25 5.81
N ARG A 62 12.17 0.57 6.26
CA ARG A 62 10.92 0.11 6.91
C ARG A 62 9.73 0.82 6.29
N TYR A 63 8.76 0.04 5.80
CA TYR A 63 7.55 0.54 5.16
C TYR A 63 6.27 0.07 5.86
N ARG A 64 5.30 0.97 6.01
CA ARG A 64 3.97 0.63 6.53
C ARG A 64 2.87 1.11 5.58
N VAL A 65 1.97 0.22 5.21
CA VAL A 65 0.76 0.55 4.45
C VAL A 65 -0.43 0.06 5.25
N ASN A 66 -1.37 0.96 5.55
CA ASN A 66 -2.66 0.60 6.11
C ASN A 66 -3.77 1.05 5.17
N VAL A 67 -4.67 0.14 4.84
CA VAL A 67 -5.86 0.45 4.05
C VAL A 67 -7.10 -0.04 4.77
N ASN A 68 -8.09 0.85 4.89
CA ASN A 68 -9.35 0.57 5.54
C ASN A 68 -10.49 0.75 4.54
N LEU A 69 -11.29 -0.29 4.34
CA LEU A 69 -12.54 -0.22 3.60
C LEU A 69 -13.70 -0.25 4.61
N GLU A 70 -14.55 0.75 4.51
CA GLU A 70 -15.80 0.81 5.25
C GLU A 70 -16.89 -0.04 4.58
N ASP A 71 -18.04 -0.14 5.23
CA ASP A 71 -19.15 -0.96 4.73
C ASP A 71 -19.51 -0.58 3.29
N ASN A 72 -19.72 -1.58 2.44
CA ASN A 72 -20.04 -1.42 1.01
C ASN A 72 -18.98 -0.69 0.17
N ALA A 73 -17.82 -0.35 0.72
CA ALA A 73 -16.75 0.31 -0.03
C ALA A 73 -16.07 -0.67 -0.98
N GLN A 74 -15.70 -0.19 -2.16
CA GLN A 74 -15.00 -0.96 -3.18
C GLN A 74 -13.76 -0.19 -3.62
N VAL A 75 -12.64 -0.89 -3.86
CA VAL A 75 -11.42 -0.26 -4.34
C VAL A 75 -10.57 -1.25 -5.15
N THR A 76 -9.89 -0.73 -6.17
CA THR A 76 -8.74 -1.41 -6.79
C THR A 76 -7.47 -0.72 -6.33
N LEU A 77 -6.52 -1.50 -5.83
CA LEU A 77 -5.20 -1.05 -5.39
C LEU A 77 -4.14 -1.71 -6.24
N THR A 78 -3.23 -0.91 -6.77
CA THR A 78 -2.07 -1.40 -7.50
C THR A 78 -0.85 -0.53 -7.23
N SER A 79 0.28 -0.90 -7.81
CA SER A 79 1.53 -0.12 -7.77
C SER A 79 1.91 0.37 -9.17
N GLN A 80 2.88 1.27 -9.25
CA GLN A 80 3.34 1.86 -10.51
C GLN A 80 4.54 1.11 -11.12
N GLY A 81 4.93 -0.03 -10.55
CA GLY A 81 6.07 -0.80 -10.99
C GLY A 81 6.63 -1.71 -9.91
N ALA A 82 7.51 -2.60 -10.36
CA ALA A 82 8.13 -3.61 -9.52
C ALA A 82 8.82 -3.04 -8.28
N THR A 83 8.68 -3.74 -7.16
CA THR A 83 9.40 -3.43 -5.93
C THR A 83 10.83 -3.95 -6.06
N LYS A 84 11.76 -3.04 -6.33
CA LYS A 84 13.19 -3.35 -6.45
C LYS A 84 13.85 -3.29 -5.08
N ILE A 85 14.50 -4.37 -4.63
CA ILE A 85 15.27 -4.39 -3.38
C ILE A 85 16.76 -4.52 -3.72
N TYR A 86 17.54 -3.48 -3.40
CA TYR A 86 18.98 -3.49 -3.61
C TYR A 86 19.70 -4.27 -2.50
N LYS A 87 21.02 -4.46 -2.64
CA LYS A 87 21.87 -5.13 -1.64
C LYS A 87 21.66 -4.54 -0.23
N THR A 88 21.55 -5.42 0.76
CA THR A 88 21.32 -5.05 2.18
C THR A 88 22.44 -5.61 3.06
N PRO A 89 23.61 -4.93 3.12
CA PRO A 89 24.81 -5.48 3.74
C PRO A 89 24.76 -5.58 5.26
N ASN A 90 24.01 -4.70 5.95
CA ASN A 90 24.00 -4.65 7.42
C ASN A 90 22.71 -5.19 8.01
N ASP A 91 21.58 -4.95 7.35
CA ASP A 91 20.24 -5.27 7.83
C ASP A 91 19.41 -5.93 6.70
N HIS A 92 18.09 -5.84 6.78
CA HIS A 92 17.14 -6.16 5.72
C HIS A 92 16.12 -5.03 5.53
N VAL A 93 15.29 -5.17 4.51
CA VAL A 93 14.12 -4.31 4.33
C VAL A 93 12.89 -4.98 4.90
N GLU A 94 12.01 -4.22 5.57
CA GLU A 94 10.70 -4.72 5.99
C GLU A 94 9.56 -3.89 5.39
N GLN A 95 8.51 -4.58 4.97
CA GLN A 95 7.26 -3.99 4.56
C GLN A 95 6.10 -4.66 5.29
N TYR A 96 5.27 -3.84 5.94
CA TYR A 96 4.05 -4.26 6.62
C TYR A 96 2.85 -3.66 5.91
N GLN A 97 1.92 -4.50 5.49
CA GLN A 97 0.69 -4.08 4.84
C GLN A 97 -0.51 -4.64 5.62
N THR A 98 -1.40 -3.76 6.07
CA THR A 98 -2.63 -4.14 6.76
C THR A 98 -3.83 -3.66 5.96
N PHE A 99 -4.71 -4.59 5.63
CA PHE A 99 -5.94 -4.33 4.89
C PHE A 99 -7.13 -4.74 5.75
N ASN A 100 -7.98 -3.77 6.09
CA ASN A 100 -9.17 -3.99 6.92
C ASN A 100 -10.41 -3.82 6.03
N LEU A 101 -11.17 -4.89 5.85
CA LEU A 101 -12.36 -4.93 5.02
C LEU A 101 -13.60 -5.09 5.91
N SER A 102 -14.46 -4.08 5.89
CA SER A 102 -15.74 -4.11 6.61
C SER A 102 -16.84 -4.82 5.80
N ASN A 103 -18.07 -4.84 6.31
CA ASN A 103 -19.14 -5.68 5.76
C ASN A 103 -19.41 -5.32 4.29
N GLN A 104 -19.53 -6.34 3.44
CA GLN A 104 -19.85 -6.18 2.02
C GLN A 104 -18.87 -5.27 1.26
N SER A 105 -17.67 -5.04 1.81
CA SER A 105 -16.61 -4.31 1.12
C SER A 105 -15.86 -5.24 0.15
N TYR A 106 -15.24 -4.66 -0.87
CA TYR A 106 -14.49 -5.38 -1.89
C TYR A 106 -13.17 -4.68 -2.18
N MET A 107 -12.07 -5.44 -2.18
CA MET A 107 -10.76 -4.95 -2.56
C MET A 107 -10.16 -5.85 -3.63
N GLU A 108 -9.82 -5.25 -4.76
CA GLU A 108 -8.90 -5.86 -5.71
C GLU A 108 -7.49 -5.34 -5.42
N PHE A 109 -6.55 -6.24 -5.16
CA PHE A 109 -5.15 -5.87 -4.88
C PHE A 109 -4.23 -6.55 -5.89
N VAL A 110 -3.66 -5.74 -6.78
CA VAL A 110 -2.76 -6.17 -7.86
C VAL A 110 -1.38 -5.57 -7.63
N ALA A 111 -0.54 -6.28 -6.88
CA ALA A 111 0.83 -5.88 -6.63
C ALA A 111 1.74 -6.19 -7.83
N ASP A 112 2.66 -5.28 -8.14
CA ASP A 112 3.72 -5.55 -9.10
C ASP A 112 4.73 -6.59 -8.53
N PRO A 113 5.50 -7.26 -9.40
CA PRO A 113 6.52 -8.21 -8.99
C PRO A 113 7.57 -7.62 -8.05
N ILE A 114 8.15 -8.50 -7.23
CA ILE A 114 9.32 -8.18 -6.42
C ILE A 114 10.58 -8.54 -7.21
N ILE A 115 11.54 -7.61 -7.28
CA ILE A 115 12.85 -7.81 -7.91
C ILE A 115 13.92 -7.65 -6.83
N ALA A 116 14.41 -8.77 -6.30
CA ALA A 116 15.52 -8.78 -5.35
C ALA A 116 16.86 -8.90 -6.10
N TYR A 117 17.73 -7.91 -5.92
CA TYR A 117 19.10 -7.94 -6.47
C TYR A 117 20.01 -8.84 -5.63
N GLU A 118 21.23 -9.09 -6.12
CA GLU A 118 22.23 -9.87 -5.41
C GLU A 118 22.43 -9.37 -3.97
N ASN A 119 22.41 -10.28 -3.01
CA ASN A 119 22.57 -10.00 -1.57
C ASN A 119 21.49 -9.08 -0.97
N ALA A 120 20.29 -9.04 -1.56
CA ALA A 120 19.12 -8.41 -0.95
C ALA A 120 18.47 -9.33 0.09
N LYS A 121 18.08 -8.76 1.23
CA LYS A 121 17.24 -9.39 2.25
C LYS A 121 15.95 -8.58 2.40
N PHE A 122 14.82 -9.23 2.19
CA PHE A 122 13.51 -8.58 2.24
C PHE A 122 12.52 -9.41 3.06
N PHE A 123 11.79 -8.74 3.93
CA PHE A 123 10.69 -9.28 4.71
C PHE A 123 9.41 -8.53 4.37
N GLN A 124 8.38 -9.28 3.97
CA GLN A 124 7.06 -8.74 3.68
C GLN A 124 6.02 -9.44 4.55
N HIS A 125 5.19 -8.65 5.23
CA HIS A 125 4.09 -9.14 6.04
C HIS A 125 2.79 -8.48 5.61
N ASN A 126 1.83 -9.29 5.15
CA ASN A 126 0.52 -8.82 4.71
C ASN A 126 -0.56 -9.40 5.61
N THR A 127 -1.37 -8.53 6.21
CA THR A 127 -2.50 -8.89 7.05
C THR A 127 -3.79 -8.46 6.37
N PHE A 128 -4.69 -9.40 6.13
CA PHE A 128 -6.02 -9.15 5.58
C PHE A 128 -7.06 -9.50 6.62
N ASN A 129 -7.75 -8.50 7.15
CA ASN A 129 -8.82 -8.65 8.12
C ASN A 129 -10.16 -8.52 7.39
N LEU A 130 -10.91 -9.62 7.29
CA LEU A 130 -12.22 -9.68 6.64
C LEU A 130 -13.31 -9.82 7.72
N LYS A 131 -14.38 -9.04 7.62
CA LYS A 131 -15.58 -9.18 8.48
C LYS A 131 -16.68 -9.99 7.80
#